data_AF-A0A1C4GDL9-F1
#
_entry.id   AF-A0A1C4GDL9-F1
#
_cell.length_a   1.000
_cell.length_b   1.000
_cell.length_c   1.000
_cell.angle_alpha   90.00
_cell.angle_beta   90.00
_cell.angle_gamma   90.00
#
_symmetry.space_group_name_H-M   'P 1'
#
loop_
_entity.id
_entity.type
_entity.pdbx_description
1 polymer ?
#
loop_
_entity_poly.entity_id
_entity_poly.type
_entity_poly.pdbx_seq_one_letter_code
_entity_poly.pdbx_strand_id
1 'polypeptide(L)'
;MNQKQLSTRNEKSWNAAAYEAWTNRHGAPADYAKKLMEDPVREVDHYLPYIQSPKEKHIINLLGSKGNKAVALALLGADVTVVDISASNAKYANELAEAAGVSIQYVVSDVLNVQLSESFDIVLLELGVLHYFLDLKPLFQKIATLLKGDGTLILRDYHPVYTKLLGVDHPSFRANGNYFDEELIEDDVAYSILLTEAQKESLPKTTIRRWTLGEIITTLAEEHFKIEKLVEEHGSHQRWVFPSTAPEEIEDRVPGLYTLIATACKKGSLHG
;
A
#
# COMPACT_ATOMS: atom_id res chain seq x y z
N MET A 1 16.20 -4.91 -16.78
CA MET A 1 14.99 -5.69 -16.41
C MET A 1 13.77 -4.85 -16.74
N ASN A 2 12.69 -5.42 -17.29
CA ASN A 2 11.43 -4.69 -17.51
C ASN A 2 10.42 -4.94 -16.38
N GLN A 3 9.33 -4.17 -16.35
CA GLN A 3 8.33 -4.25 -15.27
C GLN A 3 7.73 -5.65 -15.11
N LYS A 4 7.38 -6.32 -16.22
CA LYS A 4 6.81 -7.67 -16.17
C LYS A 4 7.78 -8.68 -15.53
N GLN A 5 9.06 -8.60 -15.87
CA GLN A 5 10.10 -9.45 -15.26
C GLN A 5 10.25 -9.16 -13.76
N LEU A 6 10.20 -7.89 -13.35
CA LEU A 6 10.25 -7.51 -11.94
C LEU A 6 9.02 -8.01 -11.19
N SER A 7 7.81 -7.83 -11.73
CA SER A 7 6.56 -8.33 -11.14
C SER A 7 6.61 -9.86 -10.93
N THR A 8 6.99 -10.64 -11.96
CA THR A 8 7.11 -12.10 -11.84
C THR A 8 8.16 -12.53 -10.82
N ARG A 9 9.24 -11.75 -10.65
CA ARG A 9 10.24 -12.02 -9.62
C ARG A 9 9.65 -11.79 -8.23
N ASN A 10 9.05 -10.62 -8.00
CA ASN A 10 8.51 -10.24 -6.70
C ASN A 10 7.28 -11.07 -6.31
N GLU A 11 6.49 -11.53 -7.28
CA GLU A 11 5.39 -12.48 -7.06
C GLU A 11 5.86 -13.76 -6.36
N LYS A 12 7.02 -14.30 -6.74
CA LYS A 12 7.57 -15.51 -6.10
C LYS A 12 7.87 -15.26 -4.63
N SER A 13 8.48 -14.11 -4.32
CA SER A 13 8.73 -13.68 -2.95
C SER A 13 7.44 -13.47 -2.17
N TRP A 14 6.45 -12.81 -2.76
CA TRP A 14 5.16 -12.57 -2.11
C TRP A 14 4.31 -13.82 -1.90
N ASN A 15 4.55 -14.90 -2.65
CA ASN A 15 3.87 -16.19 -2.46
C ASN A 15 4.63 -17.19 -1.58
N ALA A 16 5.88 -16.90 -1.20
CA ALA A 16 6.72 -17.87 -0.49
C ALA A 16 6.22 -18.20 0.93
N ALA A 17 5.90 -17.19 1.74
CA ALA A 17 5.50 -17.39 3.14
C ALA A 17 4.56 -16.29 3.69
N ALA A 18 3.87 -15.53 2.83
CA ALA A 18 3.04 -14.41 3.29
C ALA A 18 1.93 -14.85 4.25
N TYR A 19 1.20 -15.93 3.95
CA TYR A 19 0.15 -16.45 4.83
C TYR A 19 0.68 -16.79 6.24
N GLU A 20 1.83 -17.45 6.33
CA GLU A 20 2.47 -17.78 7.61
C GLU A 20 2.89 -16.51 8.35
N ALA A 21 3.54 -15.57 7.67
CA ALA A 21 3.96 -14.30 8.25
C ALA A 21 2.78 -13.51 8.83
N TRP A 22 1.63 -13.48 8.14
CA TRP A 22 0.42 -12.83 8.63
C TRP A 22 -0.22 -13.59 9.79
N THR A 23 -0.14 -14.92 9.78
CA THR A 23 -0.58 -15.75 10.91
C THR A 23 0.26 -15.47 12.16
N ASN A 24 1.58 -15.33 12.02
CA ASN A 24 2.46 -14.97 13.13
C ASN A 24 2.14 -13.60 13.73
N ARG A 25 1.75 -12.63 12.89
CA ARG A 25 1.43 -11.27 13.34
C ARG A 25 0.03 -11.13 13.92
N HIS A 26 -0.97 -11.69 13.25
CA HIS A 26 -2.38 -11.42 13.54
C HIS A 26 -3.14 -12.61 14.15
N GLY A 27 -2.57 -13.82 14.04
CA GLY A 27 -3.23 -15.08 14.34
C GLY A 27 -3.94 -15.66 13.11
N ALA A 28 -4.68 -16.75 13.32
CA ALA A 28 -5.53 -17.33 12.30
C ALA A 28 -6.58 -16.29 11.81
N PRO A 29 -7.01 -16.33 10.53
CA PRO A 29 -7.98 -15.38 10.00
C PRO A 29 -9.25 -15.26 10.86
N ALA A 30 -9.74 -16.37 11.43
CA ALA A 30 -10.90 -16.36 12.32
C ALA A 30 -10.69 -15.59 13.63
N ASP A 31 -9.47 -15.58 14.17
CA ASP A 31 -9.17 -14.82 15.39
C ASP A 31 -8.93 -13.35 15.07
N TYR A 32 -8.35 -13.04 13.90
CA TYR A 32 -8.22 -11.65 13.48
C TYR A 32 -9.57 -11.04 13.09
N ALA A 33 -10.47 -11.81 12.46
CA ALA A 33 -11.83 -11.39 12.15
C ALA A 33 -12.59 -10.92 13.39
N LYS A 34 -12.47 -11.62 14.54
CA LYS A 34 -13.08 -11.19 15.81
C LYS A 34 -12.63 -9.79 16.21
N LYS A 35 -11.33 -9.51 16.12
CA LYS A 35 -10.76 -8.18 16.43
C LYS A 35 -11.27 -7.12 15.46
N LEU A 36 -11.39 -7.44 14.16
CA LEU A 36 -11.94 -6.51 13.16
C LEU A 36 -13.42 -6.22 13.37
N MET A 37 -14.21 -7.22 13.79
CA MET A 37 -15.63 -7.03 14.07
C MET A 37 -15.89 -6.19 15.34
N GLU A 38 -14.97 -6.22 16.31
CA GLU A 38 -15.06 -5.40 17.53
C GLU A 38 -14.90 -3.90 17.23
N ASP A 39 -13.94 -3.54 16.38
CA ASP A 39 -13.68 -2.15 15.99
C ASP A 39 -13.07 -2.08 14.57
N PRO A 40 -13.91 -2.14 13.51
CA PRO A 40 -13.42 -2.09 12.14
C PRO A 40 -12.85 -0.72 11.78
N VAL A 41 -13.28 0.34 12.48
CA VAL A 41 -12.84 1.71 12.23
C VAL A 41 -11.34 1.83 12.50
N ARG A 42 -10.82 1.19 13.55
CA ARG A 42 -9.39 1.23 13.90
C ARG A 42 -8.44 0.86 12.77
N GLU A 43 -8.85 0.00 11.83
CA GLU A 43 -7.98 -0.37 10.71
C GLU A 43 -7.94 0.70 9.62
N VAL A 44 -8.97 1.56 9.53
CA VAL A 44 -9.18 2.45 8.37
C VAL A 44 -9.43 3.91 8.76
N ASP A 45 -9.33 4.24 10.04
CA ASP A 45 -9.59 5.55 10.65
C ASP A 45 -8.89 6.68 9.91
N HIS A 46 -7.64 6.47 9.51
CA HIS A 46 -6.83 7.43 8.76
C HIS A 46 -7.43 7.80 7.40
N TYR A 47 -8.13 6.86 6.75
CA TYR A 47 -8.72 7.05 5.44
C TYR A 47 -10.13 7.61 5.52
N LEU A 48 -10.87 7.36 6.62
CA LEU A 48 -12.26 7.78 6.77
C LEU A 48 -12.52 9.29 6.57
N PRO A 49 -11.65 10.23 7.00
CA PRO A 49 -11.82 11.65 6.68
C PRO A 49 -11.87 11.95 5.18
N TYR A 50 -11.22 11.13 4.36
CA TYR A 50 -11.15 11.27 2.90
C TYR A 50 -12.22 10.44 2.19
N ILE A 51 -12.55 9.27 2.75
CA ILE A 51 -13.63 8.40 2.28
C ILE A 51 -15.00 9.01 2.62
N GLN A 52 -15.10 9.79 3.71
CA GLN A 52 -16.34 10.22 4.35
C GLN A 52 -17.16 9.02 4.83
N SER A 53 -18.25 8.66 4.15
CA SER A 53 -19.02 7.46 4.45
C SER A 53 -18.58 6.31 3.54
N PRO A 54 -18.04 5.19 4.06
CA PRO A 54 -17.72 4.00 3.26
C PRO A 54 -18.97 3.24 2.80
N LYS A 55 -20.11 3.38 3.50
CA LYS A 55 -21.34 2.66 3.17
C LYS A 55 -21.76 2.88 1.72
N GLU A 56 -22.03 1.78 1.00
CA GLU A 56 -22.45 1.73 -0.40
C GLU A 56 -21.44 2.31 -1.41
N LYS A 57 -20.20 2.57 -1.00
CA LYS A 57 -19.12 2.97 -1.92
C LYS A 57 -18.45 1.74 -2.53
N HIS A 58 -18.14 1.84 -3.81
CA HIS A 58 -17.25 0.90 -4.51
C HIS A 58 -15.81 1.36 -4.29
N ILE A 59 -15.04 0.56 -3.55
CA ILE A 59 -13.65 0.86 -3.20
C ILE A 59 -12.77 -0.24 -3.79
N ILE A 60 -11.71 0.14 -4.50
CA ILE A 60 -10.67 -0.81 -4.91
C ILE A 60 -9.38 -0.56 -4.12
N ASN A 61 -8.88 -1.58 -3.45
CA ASN A 61 -7.60 -1.56 -2.76
C ASN A 61 -6.55 -2.26 -3.63
N LEU A 62 -5.68 -1.47 -4.26
CA LEU A 62 -4.62 -1.97 -5.13
C LEU A 62 -3.38 -2.31 -4.31
N LEU A 63 -2.75 -3.44 -4.65
CA LEU A 63 -1.68 -4.08 -3.86
C LEU A 63 -2.11 -4.32 -2.40
N GLY A 64 -3.39 -4.68 -2.21
CA GLY A 64 -4.05 -4.69 -0.89
C GLY A 64 -3.62 -5.81 0.06
N SER A 65 -2.61 -6.60 -0.30
CA SER A 65 -2.01 -7.62 0.57
C SER A 65 -3.06 -8.54 1.20
N LYS A 66 -2.92 -8.90 2.48
CA LYS A 66 -3.87 -9.74 3.24
C LYS A 66 -5.30 -9.18 3.40
N GLY A 67 -5.64 -8.06 2.75
CA GLY A 67 -7.02 -7.59 2.62
C GLY A 67 -7.67 -7.07 3.90
N ASN A 68 -6.93 -6.81 4.98
CA ASN A 68 -7.51 -6.37 6.24
C ASN A 68 -8.21 -5.00 6.14
N LYS A 69 -7.68 -4.08 5.31
CA LYS A 69 -8.36 -2.81 5.01
C LYS A 69 -9.67 -3.02 4.27
N ALA A 70 -9.68 -3.97 3.32
CA ALA A 70 -10.88 -4.30 2.57
C ALA A 70 -11.96 -4.94 3.45
N VAL A 71 -11.59 -5.87 4.32
CA VAL A 71 -12.53 -6.48 5.29
C VAL A 71 -13.08 -5.44 6.25
N ALA A 72 -12.24 -4.54 6.78
CA ALA A 72 -12.68 -3.44 7.63
C ALA A 72 -13.66 -2.49 6.91
N LEU A 73 -13.36 -2.10 5.66
CA LEU A 73 -14.26 -1.28 4.85
C LEU A 73 -15.59 -1.99 4.52
N ALA A 74 -15.55 -3.30 4.23
CA ALA A 74 -16.73 -4.11 3.99
C ALA A 74 -17.62 -4.24 5.24
N LEU A 75 -17.01 -4.40 6.43
CA LEU A 75 -17.72 -4.34 7.72
C LEU A 75 -18.42 -2.99 7.94
N LEU A 76 -17.87 -1.90 7.37
CA LEU A 76 -18.47 -0.57 7.38
C LEU A 76 -19.45 -0.33 6.21
N GLY A 77 -19.76 -1.37 5.43
CA GLY A 77 -20.79 -1.37 4.39
C GLY A 77 -20.31 -0.96 2.99
N ALA A 78 -19.01 -0.90 2.73
CA ALA A 78 -18.48 -0.70 1.38
C ALA A 78 -18.55 -1.99 0.53
N ASP A 79 -18.65 -1.84 -0.79
CA ASP A 79 -18.35 -2.89 -1.75
C ASP A 79 -16.87 -2.80 -2.13
N VAL A 80 -16.09 -3.84 -1.82
CA VAL A 80 -14.62 -3.75 -1.88
C VAL A 80 -14.00 -4.82 -2.78
N THR A 81 -13.23 -4.34 -3.75
CA THR A 81 -12.36 -5.15 -4.59
C THR A 81 -10.91 -5.01 -4.13
N VAL A 82 -10.18 -6.11 -4.05
CA VAL A 82 -8.73 -6.14 -3.80
C VAL A 82 -8.02 -6.66 -5.03
N VAL A 83 -6.94 -6.01 -5.45
CA VAL A 83 -6.04 -6.53 -6.49
C VAL A 83 -4.65 -6.68 -5.88
N ASP A 84 -4.11 -7.89 -5.90
CA ASP A 84 -2.77 -8.18 -5.38
C ASP A 84 -2.17 -9.36 -6.15
N ILE A 85 -0.85 -9.41 -6.27
CA ILE A 85 -0.17 -10.45 -7.05
C ILE A 85 -0.07 -11.79 -6.31
N SER A 86 -0.31 -11.83 -4.99
CA SER A 86 -0.10 -13.01 -4.16
C SER A 86 -1.37 -13.82 -3.93
N ALA A 87 -1.36 -15.06 -4.40
CA ALA A 87 -2.35 -16.07 -4.05
C ALA A 87 -2.31 -16.42 -2.54
N SER A 88 -1.12 -16.33 -1.93
CA SER A 88 -0.94 -16.52 -0.48
C SER A 88 -1.69 -15.44 0.34
N ASN A 89 -1.59 -14.17 -0.09
CA ASN A 89 -2.37 -13.08 0.49
C ASN A 89 -3.87 -13.27 0.26
N ALA A 90 -4.26 -13.65 -0.96
CA ALA A 90 -5.66 -13.88 -1.33
C ALA A 90 -6.32 -14.94 -0.45
N LYS A 91 -5.61 -16.04 -0.16
CA LYS A 91 -6.09 -17.09 0.73
C LYS A 91 -6.40 -16.51 2.13
N TYR A 92 -5.46 -15.77 2.72
CA TYR A 92 -5.66 -15.17 4.04
C TYR A 92 -6.83 -14.17 4.02
N ALA A 93 -6.92 -13.32 3.01
CA ALA A 93 -7.96 -12.29 2.88
C ALA A 93 -9.36 -12.90 2.75
N ASN A 94 -9.51 -13.95 1.93
CA ASN A 94 -10.80 -14.62 1.75
C ASN A 94 -11.26 -15.34 3.01
N GLU A 95 -10.36 -16.06 3.70
CA GLU A 95 -10.67 -16.70 4.99
C GLU A 95 -11.01 -15.66 6.08
N LEU A 96 -10.34 -14.49 6.04
CA LEU A 96 -10.61 -13.38 6.95
C LEU A 96 -12.00 -12.78 6.69
N ALA A 97 -12.34 -12.53 5.43
CA ALA A 97 -13.64 -12.01 5.03
C ALA A 97 -14.78 -12.98 5.39
N GLU A 98 -14.61 -14.27 5.09
CA GLU A 98 -15.55 -15.33 5.44
C GLU A 98 -15.80 -15.37 6.96
N ALA A 99 -14.72 -15.37 7.76
CA ALA A 99 -14.84 -15.39 9.21
C ALA A 99 -15.42 -14.10 9.81
N ALA A 100 -15.29 -12.96 9.13
CA ALA A 100 -15.91 -11.70 9.50
C ALA A 100 -17.36 -11.55 9.02
N GLY A 101 -17.88 -12.52 8.24
CA GLY A 101 -19.25 -12.50 7.73
C GLY A 101 -19.48 -11.44 6.65
N VAL A 102 -18.44 -11.02 5.94
CA VAL A 102 -18.52 -10.04 4.84
C VAL A 102 -18.00 -10.65 3.54
N SER A 103 -18.34 -10.02 2.41
CA SER A 103 -17.81 -10.38 1.11
C SER A 103 -16.84 -9.32 0.62
N ILE A 104 -15.74 -9.75 0.02
CA ILE A 104 -14.82 -8.92 -0.76
C ILE A 104 -14.54 -9.64 -2.08
N GLN A 105 -14.30 -8.88 -3.15
CA GLN A 105 -13.82 -9.46 -4.40
C GLN A 105 -12.29 -9.41 -4.42
N TYR A 106 -11.63 -10.56 -4.31
CA TYR A 106 -10.16 -10.62 -4.38
C TYR A 106 -9.69 -11.11 -5.75
N VAL A 107 -8.92 -10.29 -6.47
CA VAL A 107 -8.37 -10.59 -7.79
C VAL A 107 -6.85 -10.80 -7.69
N VAL A 108 -6.40 -12.04 -7.87
CA VAL A 108 -4.97 -12.36 -7.94
C VAL A 108 -4.41 -11.94 -9.29
N SER A 109 -3.74 -10.79 -9.36
CA SER A 109 -3.21 -10.23 -10.60
C SER A 109 -2.10 -9.21 -10.35
N ASP A 110 -1.20 -9.07 -11.32
CA ASP A 110 -0.42 -7.84 -11.45
C ASP A 110 -1.37 -6.69 -11.80
N VAL A 111 -1.38 -5.64 -10.99
CA VAL A 111 -2.27 -4.48 -11.16
C VAL A 111 -2.18 -3.84 -12.54
N LEU A 112 -1.03 -3.88 -13.21
CA LEU A 112 -0.90 -3.30 -14.56
C LEU A 112 -1.66 -4.12 -15.60
N ASN A 113 -1.89 -5.42 -15.34
CA ASN A 113 -2.57 -6.35 -16.25
C ASN A 113 -4.04 -6.56 -15.90
N VAL A 114 -4.52 -6.09 -14.74
CA VAL A 114 -5.92 -6.29 -14.33
C VAL A 114 -6.88 -5.58 -15.29
N GLN A 115 -7.95 -6.27 -15.64
CA GLN A 115 -9.07 -5.74 -16.42
C GLN A 115 -10.34 -5.89 -15.60
N LEU A 116 -10.94 -4.76 -15.26
CA LEU A 116 -12.19 -4.68 -14.51
C LEU A 116 -13.20 -3.91 -15.36
N SER A 117 -14.44 -4.38 -15.37
CA SER A 117 -15.54 -3.75 -16.12
C SER A 117 -16.19 -2.58 -15.37
N GLU A 118 -15.85 -2.41 -14.09
CA GLU A 118 -16.41 -1.42 -13.20
C GLU A 118 -15.43 -0.29 -12.90
N SER A 119 -15.98 0.85 -12.44
CA SER A 119 -15.22 1.99 -11.96
C SER A 119 -15.56 2.25 -10.50
N PHE A 120 -14.60 2.78 -9.75
CA PHE A 120 -14.63 2.88 -8.30
C PHE A 120 -14.78 4.32 -7.84
N ASP A 121 -15.52 4.51 -6.74
CA ASP A 121 -15.60 5.79 -6.03
C ASP A 121 -14.24 6.14 -5.42
N ILE A 122 -13.49 5.11 -4.99
CA ILE A 122 -12.20 5.27 -4.32
C ILE A 122 -11.21 4.22 -4.83
N VAL A 123 -10.01 4.67 -5.20
CA VAL A 123 -8.84 3.81 -5.39
C VAL A 123 -7.90 4.03 -4.21
N LEU A 124 -7.65 2.98 -3.42
CA LEU A 124 -6.82 2.99 -2.22
C LEU A 124 -5.51 2.25 -2.47
N LEU A 125 -4.40 2.94 -2.21
CA LEU A 125 -3.04 2.39 -2.16
C LEU A 125 -2.44 2.73 -0.80
N GLU A 126 -1.85 1.73 -0.13
CA GLU A 126 -1.36 1.92 1.23
C GLU A 126 -0.07 1.15 1.56
N LEU A 127 0.85 1.85 2.24
CA LEU A 127 2.01 1.34 2.98
C LEU A 127 2.95 0.40 2.21
N GLY A 128 3.77 0.98 1.33
CA GLY A 128 4.91 0.30 0.70
C GLY A 128 4.55 -0.35 -0.64
N VAL A 129 3.99 0.43 -1.57
CA VAL A 129 3.46 -0.10 -2.83
C VAL A 129 4.16 0.46 -4.06
N LEU A 130 4.55 1.74 -4.04
CA LEU A 130 5.13 2.38 -5.23
C LEU A 130 6.51 1.85 -5.60
N HIS A 131 7.25 1.30 -4.63
CA HIS A 131 8.61 0.81 -4.89
C HIS A 131 8.68 -0.48 -5.73
N TYR A 132 7.55 -1.13 -5.99
CA TYR A 132 7.46 -2.29 -6.88
C TYR A 132 7.35 -1.94 -8.37
N PHE A 133 7.47 -0.65 -8.71
CA PHE A 133 7.37 -0.15 -10.07
C PHE A 133 8.70 0.45 -10.54
N LEU A 134 9.10 0.13 -11.77
CA LEU A 134 10.23 0.76 -12.47
C LEU A 134 9.84 2.12 -13.06
N ASP A 135 8.55 2.31 -13.35
CA ASP A 135 7.94 3.52 -13.87
C ASP A 135 6.53 3.64 -13.25
N LEU A 136 6.20 4.79 -12.65
CA LEU A 136 4.90 5.04 -12.03
C LEU A 136 3.81 5.40 -13.04
N LYS A 137 4.18 5.81 -14.25
CA LYS A 137 3.22 6.28 -15.27
C LYS A 137 2.17 5.21 -15.64
N PRO A 138 2.54 3.95 -15.97
CA PRO A 138 1.56 2.90 -16.23
C PRO A 138 0.60 2.65 -15.06
N LEU A 139 1.07 2.77 -13.81
CA LEU A 139 0.25 2.62 -12.63
C LEU A 139 -0.77 3.75 -12.51
N PHE A 140 -0.35 5.01 -12.63
CA PHE A 140 -1.28 6.14 -12.53
C PHE A 140 -2.27 6.18 -13.70
N GLN A 141 -1.86 5.76 -14.91
CA GLN A 141 -2.79 5.53 -16.02
C GLN A 141 -3.84 4.47 -15.69
N LYS A 142 -3.41 3.34 -15.12
CA LYS A 142 -4.35 2.29 -14.68
C LYS A 142 -5.33 2.84 -13.64
N ILE A 143 -4.84 3.55 -12.63
CA ILE A 143 -5.67 4.17 -11.58
C ILE A 143 -6.69 5.13 -12.21
N ALA A 144 -6.28 5.98 -13.15
CA ALA A 144 -7.20 6.90 -13.83
C ALA A 144 -8.32 6.17 -14.59
N THR A 145 -8.05 5.00 -15.17
CA THR A 145 -9.09 4.17 -15.83
C THR A 145 -10.03 3.47 -14.86
N LEU A 146 -9.60 3.25 -13.61
CA LEU A 146 -10.39 2.60 -12.57
C LEU A 146 -11.27 3.59 -11.80
N LEU A 147 -10.95 4.88 -11.80
CA LEU A 147 -11.73 5.89 -11.09
C LEU A 147 -13.02 6.26 -11.84
N LYS A 148 -14.12 6.42 -11.10
CA LYS A 148 -15.29 7.17 -11.57
C LYS A 148 -14.90 8.62 -11.86
N GLY A 149 -15.77 9.35 -12.58
CA GLY A 149 -15.50 10.74 -12.98
C GLY A 149 -15.31 11.71 -11.80
N ASP A 150 -15.88 11.40 -10.64
CA ASP A 150 -15.77 12.09 -9.36
C ASP A 150 -15.03 11.23 -8.30
N GLY A 151 -14.40 10.13 -8.75
CA GLY A 151 -13.67 9.22 -7.89
C GLY A 151 -12.40 9.85 -7.33
N THR A 152 -11.98 9.34 -6.17
CA THR A 152 -10.79 9.83 -5.45
C THR A 152 -9.70 8.76 -5.36
N LEU A 153 -8.47 9.12 -5.68
CA LEU A 153 -7.27 8.39 -5.32
C LEU A 153 -6.88 8.77 -3.89
N ILE A 154 -6.73 7.76 -3.03
CA ILE A 154 -6.09 7.86 -1.72
C ILE A 154 -4.81 7.03 -1.76
N LEU A 155 -3.67 7.70 -1.66
CA LEU A 155 -2.35 7.08 -1.62
C LEU A 155 -1.68 7.45 -0.30
N ARG A 156 -1.42 6.46 0.56
CA ARG A 156 -0.60 6.64 1.76
C ARG A 156 0.61 5.74 1.67
N ASP A 157 1.82 6.29 1.70
CA ASP A 157 3.04 5.48 1.57
C ASP A 157 4.15 5.99 2.49
N TYR A 158 5.25 5.23 2.60
CA TYR A 158 6.44 5.64 3.33
C TYR A 158 7.09 6.85 2.69
N HIS A 159 7.45 7.82 3.53
CA HIS A 159 8.07 9.04 3.05
C HIS A 159 9.47 8.77 2.48
N PRO A 160 9.85 9.38 1.35
CA PRO A 160 11.18 9.21 0.76
C PRO A 160 12.34 9.62 1.68
N VAL A 161 12.11 10.51 2.65
CA VAL A 161 13.10 10.79 3.71
C VAL A 161 13.40 9.52 4.51
N TYR A 162 12.37 8.80 4.92
CA TYR A 162 12.53 7.53 5.62
C TYR A 162 13.17 6.46 4.74
N THR A 163 12.69 6.28 3.50
CA THR A 163 13.15 5.17 2.66
C THR A 163 14.51 5.41 1.98
N LYS A 164 14.92 6.66 1.74
CA LYS A 164 16.17 6.95 1.01
C LYS A 164 17.26 7.66 1.83
N LEU A 165 16.89 8.48 2.81
CA LEU A 165 17.87 9.30 3.55
C LEU A 165 18.26 8.67 4.89
N LEU A 166 17.31 8.05 5.58
CA LEU A 166 17.55 7.46 6.90
C LEU A 166 18.14 6.05 6.79
N GLY A 167 19.30 5.85 7.40
CA GLY A 167 19.94 4.55 7.61
C GLY A 167 19.25 3.80 8.75
N VAL A 168 18.04 3.30 8.50
CA VAL A 168 17.22 2.59 9.50
C VAL A 168 17.81 1.24 9.91
N ASP A 169 18.62 0.64 9.03
CA ASP A 169 19.31 -0.64 9.26
C ASP A 169 20.71 -0.46 9.87
N HIS A 170 21.13 0.78 10.14
CA HIS A 170 22.43 1.06 10.74
C HIS A 170 22.35 0.95 12.28
N PRO A 171 23.39 0.44 12.97
CA PRO A 171 23.41 0.31 14.45
C PRO A 171 23.10 1.60 15.22
N SER A 172 23.29 2.74 14.56
CA SER A 172 22.87 4.06 15.03
C SER A 172 22.05 4.73 13.94
N PHE A 173 20.87 5.24 14.28
CA PHE A 173 20.03 6.04 13.39
C PHE A 173 20.81 7.25 12.83
N ARG A 174 21.01 7.31 11.51
CA ARG A 174 21.76 8.37 10.82
C ARG A 174 21.08 8.77 9.52
N ALA A 175 21.15 10.05 9.16
CA ALA A 175 20.80 10.54 7.84
C ALA A 175 22.04 10.51 6.95
N ASN A 176 22.28 9.38 6.28
CA ASN A 176 23.47 9.16 5.45
C ASN A 176 23.18 8.48 4.10
N GLY A 177 21.91 8.25 3.78
CA GLY A 177 21.50 7.71 2.49
C GLY A 177 21.56 8.75 1.36
N ASN A 178 21.44 8.28 0.12
CA ASN A 178 21.39 9.14 -1.05
C ASN A 178 19.94 9.34 -1.51
N TYR A 179 19.37 10.50 -1.20
CA TYR A 179 17.98 10.84 -1.53
C TYR A 179 17.69 10.83 -3.04
N PHE A 180 18.70 11.04 -3.89
CA PHE A 180 18.55 11.07 -5.35
C PHE A 180 19.02 9.79 -6.03
N ASP A 181 19.30 8.73 -5.28
CA ASP A 181 19.64 7.45 -5.87
C ASP A 181 18.46 6.89 -6.66
N GLU A 182 18.71 6.32 -7.83
CA GLU A 182 17.68 5.73 -8.71
C GLU A 182 17.90 4.23 -8.92
N GLU A 183 18.88 3.65 -8.22
CA GLU A 183 19.26 2.25 -8.37
C GLU A 183 18.12 1.28 -8.02
N LEU A 184 18.12 0.14 -8.72
CA LEU A 184 17.33 -1.02 -8.34
C LEU A 184 18.08 -1.77 -7.25
N ILE A 185 17.41 -1.97 -6.13
CA ILE A 185 17.98 -2.65 -4.97
C ILE A 185 17.29 -3.99 -4.76
N GLU A 186 18.07 -4.99 -4.35
CA GLU A 186 17.51 -6.24 -3.83
C GLU A 186 17.25 -6.07 -2.34
N ASP A 187 16.01 -6.30 -1.95
CA ASP A 187 15.53 -6.10 -0.58
C ASP A 187 14.76 -7.33 -0.13
N ASP A 188 14.75 -7.55 1.19
CA ASP A 188 13.97 -8.63 1.76
C ASP A 188 12.48 -8.36 1.55
N VAL A 189 11.70 -9.42 1.35
CA VAL A 189 10.24 -9.25 1.21
C VAL A 189 9.66 -8.67 2.50
N ALA A 190 8.77 -7.69 2.40
CA ALA A 190 8.36 -6.85 3.53
C ALA A 190 7.82 -7.64 4.76
N TYR A 191 7.12 -8.75 4.53
CA TYR A 191 6.60 -9.57 5.63
C TYR A 191 7.69 -10.40 6.35
N SER A 192 8.91 -10.48 5.81
CA SER A 192 9.97 -11.37 6.29
C SER A 192 10.30 -11.14 7.76
N ILE A 193 10.20 -9.91 8.26
CA ILE A 193 10.41 -9.52 9.67
C ILE A 193 9.51 -10.29 10.65
N LEU A 194 8.42 -10.90 10.17
CA LEU A 194 7.45 -11.67 10.95
C LEU A 194 7.77 -13.17 11.00
N LEU A 195 8.89 -13.59 10.43
CA LEU A 195 9.35 -14.98 10.36
C LEU A 195 10.62 -15.18 11.19
N THR A 196 10.99 -16.45 11.41
CA THR A 196 12.27 -16.79 12.05
C THR A 196 13.46 -16.50 11.12
N GLU A 197 14.65 -16.29 11.67
CA GLU A 197 15.87 -16.05 10.87
C GLU A 197 16.13 -17.15 9.83
N ALA A 198 15.98 -18.43 10.22
CA ALA A 198 16.15 -19.54 9.30
C ALA A 198 15.15 -19.52 8.13
N GLN A 199 13.91 -19.06 8.36
CA GLN A 199 12.93 -18.89 7.30
C GLN A 199 13.32 -17.71 6.40
N LYS A 200 13.70 -16.56 6.99
CA LYS A 200 14.12 -15.37 6.26
C LYS A 200 15.25 -15.67 5.27
N GLU A 201 16.30 -16.38 5.71
CA GLU A 201 17.44 -16.76 4.87
C GLU A 201 17.06 -17.60 3.65
N SER A 202 15.94 -18.33 3.71
CA SER A 202 15.45 -19.17 2.61
C SER A 202 14.54 -18.41 1.62
N LEU A 203 14.11 -17.19 1.93
CA LEU A 203 13.19 -16.44 1.09
C LEU A 203 13.90 -15.84 -0.13
N PRO A 204 13.27 -15.87 -1.32
CA PRO A 204 13.78 -15.10 -2.43
C PRO A 204 13.60 -13.61 -2.16
N LYS A 205 14.63 -12.82 -2.46
CA LYS A 205 14.58 -11.36 -2.35
C LYS A 205 13.68 -10.72 -3.40
N THR A 206 13.06 -9.61 -3.03
CA THR A 206 12.39 -8.71 -3.96
C THR A 206 13.39 -7.77 -4.62
N THR A 207 13.03 -7.21 -5.76
CA THR A 207 13.75 -6.09 -6.38
C THR A 207 12.83 -4.88 -6.42
N ILE A 208 13.32 -3.74 -5.94
CA ILE A 208 12.54 -2.51 -5.76
C ILE A 208 13.30 -1.28 -6.28
N ARG A 209 12.55 -0.22 -6.62
CA ARG A 209 13.08 1.13 -6.86
C ARG A 209 12.43 2.07 -5.87
N ARG A 210 13.21 2.80 -5.08
CA ARG A 210 12.64 3.82 -4.17
C ARG A 210 12.44 5.11 -4.96
N TRP A 211 11.35 5.83 -4.69
CA TRP A 211 10.97 7.07 -5.40
C TRP A 211 11.17 8.29 -4.50
N THR A 212 11.48 9.43 -5.09
CA THR A 212 11.40 10.73 -4.42
C THR A 212 9.97 11.27 -4.47
N LEU A 213 9.64 12.20 -3.56
CA LEU A 213 8.31 12.82 -3.55
C LEU A 213 8.11 13.66 -4.83
N GLY A 214 9.19 14.28 -5.33
CA GLY A 214 9.18 15.04 -6.58
C GLY A 214 8.79 14.19 -7.79
N GLU A 215 9.36 12.99 -7.93
CA GLU A 215 8.97 12.07 -9.01
C GLU A 215 7.50 11.68 -8.91
N ILE A 216 7.03 11.27 -7.72
CA ILE A 216 5.64 10.84 -7.49
C ILE A 216 4.65 11.94 -7.89
N ILE A 217 4.87 13.17 -7.40
CA ILE A 217 4.01 14.33 -7.67
C ILE A 217 4.06 14.73 -9.14
N THR A 218 5.24 14.68 -9.76
CA THR A 218 5.42 15.01 -11.17
C THR A 218 4.68 14.02 -12.06
N THR A 219 4.82 12.70 -11.82
CA THR A 219 4.12 11.70 -12.63
C THR A 219 2.61 11.79 -12.48
N LEU A 220 2.08 12.07 -11.28
CA LEU A 220 0.65 12.34 -11.10
C LEU A 220 0.18 13.51 -11.95
N ALA A 221 0.92 14.63 -11.96
CA ALA A 221 0.59 15.79 -12.78
C ALA A 221 0.64 15.48 -14.28
N GLU A 222 1.64 14.72 -14.73
CA GLU A 222 1.77 14.28 -16.13
C GLU A 222 0.61 13.35 -16.56
N GLU A 223 0.12 12.51 -15.65
CA GLU A 223 -1.05 11.66 -15.86
C GLU A 223 -2.38 12.36 -15.52
N HIS A 224 -2.36 13.70 -15.49
CA HIS A 224 -3.53 14.56 -15.36
C HIS A 224 -4.33 14.37 -14.07
N PHE A 225 -3.66 14.04 -12.96
CA PHE A 225 -4.27 14.11 -11.64
C PHE A 225 -4.22 15.54 -11.10
N LYS A 226 -5.33 15.99 -10.52
CA LYS A 226 -5.35 17.17 -9.65
C LYS A 226 -5.12 16.70 -8.23
N ILE A 227 -4.02 17.15 -7.63
CA ILE A 227 -3.72 16.89 -6.22
C ILE A 227 -4.57 17.84 -5.39
N GLU A 228 -5.50 17.27 -4.61
CA GLU A 228 -6.35 18.01 -3.67
C GLU A 228 -5.66 18.21 -2.33
N LYS A 229 -4.82 17.24 -1.93
CA LYS A 229 -4.09 17.28 -0.66
C LYS A 229 -2.80 16.46 -0.75
N LEU A 230 -1.75 16.98 -0.12
CA LEU A 230 -0.54 16.25 0.24
C LEU A 230 -0.23 16.56 1.70
N VAL A 231 -0.08 15.53 2.52
CA VAL A 231 0.24 15.63 3.94
C VAL A 231 1.47 14.78 4.20
N GLU A 232 2.57 15.42 4.59
CA GLU A 232 3.68 14.73 5.25
C GLU A 232 3.28 14.52 6.72
N GLU A 233 3.29 13.28 7.18
CA GLU A 233 2.72 12.91 8.49
C GLU A 233 3.72 13.18 9.63
N HIS A 234 3.19 13.58 10.79
CA HIS A 234 3.93 13.73 12.05
C HIS A 234 3.06 13.34 13.25
N GLY A 235 3.69 12.88 14.34
CA GLY A 235 3.02 12.47 15.57
C GLY A 235 3.10 10.98 15.89
N SER A 236 2.60 10.63 17.07
CA SER A 236 2.69 9.27 17.66
C SER A 236 2.17 8.14 16.76
N HIS A 237 1.23 8.40 15.86
CA HIS A 237 0.65 7.42 14.95
C HIS A 237 1.66 6.85 13.94
N GLN A 238 2.79 7.51 13.69
CA GLN A 238 3.86 7.00 12.82
C GLN A 238 5.10 6.52 13.59
N ARG A 239 5.09 6.49 14.93
CA ARG A 239 6.24 6.02 15.73
C ARG A 239 6.70 4.62 15.33
N TRP A 240 5.76 3.76 14.95
CA TRP A 240 6.01 2.37 14.53
C TRP A 240 6.84 2.26 13.24
N VAL A 241 6.91 3.32 12.44
CA VAL A 241 7.71 3.36 11.21
C VAL A 241 9.20 3.40 11.55
N PHE A 242 9.58 4.12 12.60
CA PHE A 242 10.98 4.31 12.97
C PHE A 242 11.51 3.16 13.85
N PRO A 243 12.78 2.75 13.68
CA PRO A 243 13.36 1.72 14.52
C PRO A 243 13.39 2.13 16.00
N SER A 244 13.51 1.16 16.91
CA SER A 244 13.63 1.41 18.34
C SER A 244 14.90 2.19 18.70
N THR A 245 15.92 2.15 17.84
CA THR A 245 17.18 2.90 17.96
C THR A 245 17.08 4.36 17.52
N ALA A 246 15.93 4.78 16.95
CA ALA A 246 15.72 6.17 16.57
C ALA A 246 15.63 7.08 17.82
N PRO A 247 16.04 8.35 17.72
CA PRO A 247 15.90 9.32 18.80
C PRO A 247 14.47 9.41 19.34
N GLU A 248 14.33 9.78 20.61
CA GLU A 248 13.02 10.11 21.20
C GLU A 248 12.32 11.22 20.40
N GLU A 249 11.00 11.15 20.27
CA GLU A 249 10.17 12.12 19.51
C GLU A 249 10.60 12.28 18.04
N ILE A 250 11.18 11.24 17.42
CA ILE A 250 11.55 11.30 15.99
C ILE A 250 10.31 11.47 15.11
N GLU A 251 9.20 10.86 15.51
CA GLU A 251 7.92 10.88 14.82
C GLU A 251 7.29 12.28 14.73
N ASP A 252 7.70 13.22 15.60
CA ASP A 252 7.25 14.61 15.55
C ASP A 252 8.14 15.49 14.68
N ARG A 253 9.33 15.01 14.33
CA ARG A 253 10.39 15.82 13.69
C ARG A 253 10.75 15.38 12.29
N VAL A 254 10.48 14.12 11.93
CA VAL A 254 10.80 13.55 10.63
C VAL A 254 9.58 12.82 10.09
N PRO A 255 9.16 13.07 8.83
CA PRO A 255 8.09 12.32 8.21
C PRO A 255 8.54 10.90 7.89
N GLY A 256 7.83 9.93 8.45
CA GLY A 256 7.93 8.51 8.13
C GLY A 256 6.93 8.10 7.04
N LEU A 257 5.81 8.82 6.95
CA LEU A 257 4.72 8.58 6.00
C LEU A 257 4.30 9.87 5.30
N TYR A 258 3.60 9.73 4.19
CA TYR A 258 2.79 10.78 3.60
C TYR A 258 1.45 10.24 3.11
N THR A 259 0.47 11.12 3.03
CA THR A 259 -0.84 10.86 2.42
C THR A 259 -1.11 11.86 1.32
N LEU A 260 -1.48 11.36 0.15
CA LEU A 260 -1.88 12.13 -1.02
C LEU A 260 -3.32 11.80 -1.41
N ILE A 261 -4.10 12.85 -1.68
CA ILE A 261 -5.47 12.79 -2.18
C ILE A 261 -5.51 13.47 -3.53
N ALA A 262 -6.02 12.78 -4.55
CA ALA A 262 -6.11 13.31 -5.89
C ALA A 262 -7.36 12.86 -6.64
N THR A 263 -7.77 13.64 -7.63
CA THR A 263 -8.84 13.30 -8.57
C THR A 263 -8.27 13.26 -9.99
N ALA A 264 -8.79 12.40 -10.86
CA ALA A 264 -8.37 12.33 -12.25
C ALA A 264 -9.10 13.40 -13.09
N CYS A 265 -8.37 14.27 -13.78
CA CYS A 265 -8.96 15.26 -14.67
C CYS A 265 -9.42 14.57 -15.97
N LYS A 266 -10.66 14.82 -16.40
CA LYS A 266 -11.11 14.40 -17.73
C LYS A 266 -10.29 15.15 -18.79
N LYS A 267 -9.76 14.43 -19.78
CA LYS A 267 -9.12 15.02 -20.98
C LYS A 267 -10.10 16.01 -21.62
N GLY A 268 -9.80 17.31 -21.51
CA GLY A 268 -10.64 18.42 -22.02
C GLY A 268 -10.99 19.51 -21.00
N SER A 269 -10.72 19.32 -19.71
CA SER A 269 -11.12 20.26 -18.64
C SER A 269 -10.05 21.29 -18.21
N LEU A 270 -8.86 21.26 -18.79
CA LEU A 270 -7.73 22.16 -18.41
C LEU A 270 -7.77 23.53 -19.11
N HIS A 271 -8.93 23.98 -19.60
CA HIS A 271 -9.11 25.34 -20.15
C HIS A 271 -10.27 26.02 -19.41
N GLY A 272 -9.96 26.62 -18.27
CA GLY A 272 -10.84 27.48 -17.48
C GLY A 272 -10.03 28.54 -16.79
#